data_AF-A0A7X5N469-F1
#
_entry.id   AF-A0A7X5N469-F1
#
_cell.length_a   1.000
_cell.length_b   1.000
_cell.length_c   1.000
_cell.angle_alpha   90.00
_cell.angle_beta   90.00
_cell.angle_gamma   90.00
#
_symmetry.space_group_name_H-M   'P 1'
#
loop_
_entity.id
_entity.type
_entity.pdbx_description
1 polymer ?
#
loop_
_entity_poly.entity_id
_entity_poly.type
_entity_poly.pdbx_seq_one_letter_code
_entity_poly.pdbx_strand_id
1 'polypeptide(L)'
;LRAAQELEVRVRRVASGWESDFAIGLDAILPVALLQAQILDFYTVADSTRLRVVSESLSGSWEALLDRRVDLIVAAGEGPSGGGYVAETIG
;
A
#
# COMPACT_ATOMS: atom_id res chain seq x y z
N LEU A 1 -18.26 24.06 1.53
CA LEU A 1 -16.86 24.22 1.06
C LEU A 1 -16.03 22.92 1.04
N ARG A 2 -16.52 21.76 1.52
CA ARG A 2 -15.83 20.46 1.36
C ARG A 2 -16.24 19.68 0.09
N ALA A 3 -17.49 19.85 -0.36
CA ALA A 3 -18.02 19.15 -1.54
C ALA A 3 -17.36 19.54 -2.88
N ALA A 4 -16.74 20.72 -2.98
CA ALA A 4 -16.04 21.15 -4.19
C ALA A 4 -14.62 20.55 -4.30
N GLN A 5 -13.95 20.33 -3.17
CA GLN A 5 -12.61 19.72 -3.13
C GLN A 5 -12.66 18.22 -3.44
N GLU A 6 -13.75 17.54 -3.09
CA GLU A 6 -13.96 16.12 -3.42
C GLU A 6 -14.17 15.88 -4.92
N LEU A 7 -14.62 16.89 -5.66
CA LEU A 7 -14.83 16.82 -7.12
C LEU A 7 -13.55 17.11 -7.90
N GLU A 8 -12.68 17.98 -7.39
CA GLU A 8 -11.41 18.34 -8.03
C GLU A 8 -10.42 17.16 -8.03
N VAL A 9 -10.46 16.32 -6.98
CA VAL A 9 -9.70 15.06 -6.90
C VAL A 9 -10.23 14.01 -7.89
N ARG A 10 -11.52 14.05 -8.28
CA ARG A 10 -12.10 13.07 -9.21
C ARG A 10 -11.71 13.31 -10.67
N VAL A 11 -11.32 14.52 -11.04
CA VAL A 11 -11.02 14.87 -12.44
C VAL A 11 -9.59 14.52 -12.84
N ARG A 12 -8.67 14.33 -11.88
CA ARG A 12 -7.28 13.93 -12.17
C ARG A 12 -7.03 12.42 -12.22
N ARG A 13 -8.07 11.60 -12.01
CA ARG A 13 -7.98 10.15 -11.75
C ARG A 13 -7.94 9.23 -12.99
N VAL A 14 -7.92 9.76 -14.22
CA VAL A 14 -8.16 8.92 -15.43
C VAL A 14 -7.02 8.97 -16.45
N ALA A 15 -5.76 9.22 -16.04
CA ALA A 15 -4.64 9.22 -16.99
C ALA A 15 -3.53 8.17 -16.71
N SER A 16 -3.33 7.73 -15.47
CA SER A 16 -2.21 6.84 -15.10
C SER A 16 -2.60 5.41 -14.72
N GLY A 17 -3.87 5.14 -14.38
CA GLY A 17 -4.32 3.83 -13.90
C GLY A 17 -4.07 3.55 -12.41
N TRP A 18 -3.46 4.46 -11.67
CA TRP A 18 -3.19 4.34 -10.23
C TRP A 18 -4.18 5.17 -9.38
N GLU A 19 -4.53 4.66 -8.19
CA GLU A 19 -5.37 5.39 -7.21
C GLU A 19 -4.63 6.62 -6.63
N SER A 20 -5.37 7.55 -5.99
CA SER A 20 -4.76 8.76 -5.41
C SER A 20 -3.87 8.48 -4.21
N ASP A 21 -4.12 7.37 -3.52
CA ASP A 21 -3.44 6.94 -2.31
C ASP A 21 -3.20 5.43 -2.43
N PHE A 22 -1.98 4.99 -2.09
CA PHE A 22 -1.60 3.58 -2.04
C PHE A 22 -0.84 3.32 -0.73
N ALA A 23 -1.21 2.29 0.00
CA ALA A 23 -0.70 2.00 1.33
C ALA A 23 -0.04 0.62 1.39
N ILE A 24 1.23 0.60 1.80
CA ILE A 24 2.00 -0.61 2.03
C ILE A 24 2.17 -0.82 3.53
N GLY A 25 1.66 -1.93 4.04
CA GLY A 25 2.00 -2.45 5.35
C GLY A 25 3.37 -3.13 5.31
N LEU A 26 4.25 -2.77 6.23
CA LEU A 26 5.53 -3.42 6.42
C LEU A 26 5.54 -4.10 7.78
N ASP A 27 5.86 -5.39 7.78
CA ASP A 27 6.13 -6.14 8.99
C ASP A 27 7.21 -5.45 9.82
N ALA A 28 6.93 -5.23 11.10
CA ALA A 28 7.83 -4.54 12.04
C ALA A 28 9.23 -5.15 12.15
N ILE A 29 9.44 -6.42 11.75
CA ILE A 29 10.78 -7.03 11.70
C ILE A 29 11.62 -6.54 10.51
N LEU A 30 10.97 -6.03 9.46
CA LEU A 30 11.60 -5.57 8.23
C LEU A 30 11.94 -4.07 8.33
N PRO A 31 13.19 -3.67 8.05
CA PRO A 31 13.53 -2.25 8.03
C PRO A 31 12.90 -1.57 6.81
N VAL A 32 12.31 -0.38 7.02
CA VAL A 32 11.69 0.43 5.94
C VAL A 32 12.66 0.75 4.80
N ALA A 33 13.97 0.78 5.09
CA ALA A 33 15.01 0.97 4.10
C ALA A 33 14.98 -0.07 2.98
N LEU A 34 14.42 -1.27 3.22
CA LEU A 34 14.25 -2.30 2.19
C LEU A 34 13.37 -1.84 1.03
N LEU A 35 12.46 -0.89 1.25
CA LEU A 35 11.56 -0.37 0.23
C LEU A 35 12.11 0.87 -0.48
N GLN A 36 13.27 1.40 -0.07
CA GLN A 36 13.72 2.71 -0.53
C GLN A 36 13.88 2.78 -2.06
N ALA A 37 14.49 1.77 -2.66
CA ALA A 37 14.66 1.70 -4.12
C ALA A 37 13.30 1.56 -4.83
N GLN A 38 12.42 0.69 -4.32
CA GLN A 38 11.11 0.42 -4.91
C GLN A 38 10.19 1.64 -4.80
N ILE A 39 10.30 2.43 -3.74
CA ILE A 39 9.59 3.70 -3.59
C ILE A 39 10.03 4.68 -4.68
N LEU A 40 11.34 4.79 -4.93
CA LEU A 40 11.86 5.66 -5.99
C LEU A 40 11.36 5.20 -7.36
N ASP A 41 11.44 3.89 -7.64
CA ASP A 41 10.96 3.30 -8.89
C ASP A 41 9.44 3.48 -9.06
N PHE A 42 8.66 3.31 -8.00
CA PHE A 42 7.22 3.55 -7.99
C PHE A 42 6.89 4.96 -8.45
N TYR A 43 7.59 5.97 -7.93
CA TYR A 43 7.37 7.37 -8.29
C TYR A 43 7.82 7.72 -9.72
N THR A 44 8.56 6.85 -10.42
CA THR A 44 8.84 7.02 -11.85
C THR A 44 7.62 6.70 -12.73
N VAL A 45 6.67 5.92 -12.21
CA VAL A 45 5.47 5.45 -12.95
C VAL A 45 4.19 6.08 -12.40
N ALA A 46 4.12 6.30 -11.08
CA ALA A 46 2.96 6.82 -10.36
C ALA A 46 3.30 8.10 -9.58
N ASP A 47 3.82 9.10 -10.30
CA ASP A 47 4.34 10.36 -9.75
C ASP A 47 3.34 11.18 -8.90
N SER A 48 2.05 10.97 -9.11
CA SER A 48 0.95 11.70 -8.49
C SER A 48 0.19 10.88 -7.45
N THR A 49 0.56 9.62 -7.23
CA THR A 49 -0.03 8.76 -6.19
C THR A 49 0.69 8.96 -4.86
N ARG A 50 -0.06 9.21 -3.79
CA ARG A 50 0.51 9.27 -2.44
C ARG A 50 0.80 7.87 -1.93
N LEU A 51 2.07 7.54 -1.77
CA LEU A 51 2.50 6.30 -1.14
C LEU A 51 2.57 6.48 0.40
N ARG A 52 1.86 5.63 1.15
CA ARG A 52 1.97 5.53 2.60
C ARG A 52 2.64 4.21 2.96
N VAL A 53 3.68 4.27 3.79
CA VAL A 53 4.27 3.07 4.39
C VAL A 53 3.92 3.05 5.86
N VAL A 54 3.29 1.97 6.31
CA VAL A 54 2.82 1.79 7.69
C VAL A 54 3.51 0.57 8.28
N SER A 55 4.14 0.72 9.45
CA SER A 55 4.67 -0.44 10.17
C SER A 55 3.57 -1.05 11.04
N GLU A 56 3.27 -2.33 10.82
CA GLU A 56 2.23 -3.08 11.51
C GLU A 56 2.87 -4.30 12.21
N SER A 57 2.31 -4.73 13.34
CA SER A 57 2.79 -5.96 14.01
C SER A 57 2.16 -7.20 13.36
N LEU A 58 2.88 -8.32 13.36
CA LEU A 58 2.58 -9.53 12.58
C LEU A 58 1.15 -10.07 12.71
N SER A 59 0.55 -9.98 13.91
CA SER A 59 -0.80 -10.47 14.15
C SER A 59 -1.89 -9.53 13.61
N GLY A 60 -1.62 -8.21 13.55
CA GLY A 60 -2.57 -7.21 13.06
C GLY A 60 -2.33 -6.76 11.61
N SER A 61 -1.23 -7.21 11.00
CA SER A 61 -0.85 -6.83 9.64
C SER A 61 -1.86 -7.39 8.64
N TRP A 62 -2.17 -8.68 8.66
CA TRP A 62 -3.07 -9.30 7.68
C TRP A 62 -4.52 -8.78 7.78
N GLU A 63 -5.02 -8.49 8.98
CA GLU A 63 -6.30 -7.81 9.18
C GLU A 63 -6.34 -6.42 8.54
N ALA A 64 -5.19 -5.73 8.43
CA ALA A 64 -5.10 -4.45 7.75
C ALA A 64 -5.48 -4.53 6.27
N LEU A 65 -5.27 -5.66 5.59
CA LEU A 65 -5.74 -5.89 4.22
C LEU A 65 -7.26 -6.07 4.19
N LEU A 66 -7.82 -6.86 5.11
CA LEU A 66 -9.28 -7.08 5.19
C LEU A 66 -10.04 -5.78 5.49
N ASP A 67 -9.50 -4.99 6.42
CA ASP A 67 -10.05 -3.69 6.82
C ASP A 67 -9.73 -2.56 5.81
N ARG A 68 -8.96 -2.86 4.75
CA ARG A 68 -8.49 -1.91 3.72
C ARG A 68 -7.73 -0.72 4.31
N ARG A 69 -7.03 -0.94 5.42
CA ARG A 69 -6.09 0.03 6.01
C ARG A 69 -4.79 0.11 5.20
N VAL A 70 -4.43 -1.00 4.55
CA VAL A 70 -3.34 -1.13 3.60
C VAL A 70 -3.84 -1.88 2.36
N ASP A 71 -3.18 -1.62 1.23
CA ASP A 71 -3.49 -2.22 -0.08
C ASP A 71 -2.56 -3.41 -0.37
N LEU A 72 -1.36 -3.39 0.21
CA LEU A 72 -0.34 -4.44 0.08
C LEU A 72 0.39 -4.64 1.41
N ILE A 73 0.86 -5.86 1.67
CA ILE A 73 1.76 -6.14 2.80
C ILE A 73 3.07 -6.75 2.29
N VAL A 74 4.18 -6.28 2.86
CA VAL A 74 5.50 -6.91 2.78
C VAL A 74 5.81 -7.49 4.14
N ALA A 75 5.90 -8.82 4.23
CA ALA A 75 6.07 -9.53 5.49
C ALA A 75 7.10 -10.67 5.40
N ALA A 76 7.66 -11.02 6.55
CA ALA A 76 8.54 -12.18 6.67
C ALA A 76 7.70 -13.45 6.95
N GLY A 77 7.16 -14.05 5.88
CA GLY A 77 6.44 -15.33 5.94
C GLY A 77 5.03 -15.27 5.36
N GLU A 78 4.30 -16.37 5.53
CA GLU A 78 2.94 -16.52 4.98
C GLU A 78 1.87 -15.94 5.92
N GLY A 79 0.76 -15.51 5.32
CA GLY A 79 -0.42 -15.07 6.06
C GLY A 79 -1.24 -16.21 6.64
N PRO A 80 -2.18 -15.90 7.55
CA PRO A 80 -3.02 -16.92 8.16
C PRO A 80 -3.89 -17.63 7.11
N SER A 81 -4.07 -18.93 7.28
CA SER A 81 -4.92 -19.74 6.41
C SER A 81 -6.37 -19.25 6.43
N GLY A 82 -7.03 -19.26 5.27
CA GLY A 82 -8.48 -19.03 5.17
C GLY A 82 -8.92 -17.56 5.06
N GLY A 83 -8.00 -16.60 4.95
CA GLY A 83 -8.33 -15.18 4.78
C GLY A 83 -8.45 -14.69 3.33
N GLY A 84 -8.27 -15.57 2.34
CA GLY A 84 -8.33 -15.19 0.92
C GLY A 84 -7.16 -14.36 0.41
N TYR A 85 -6.06 -14.30 1.17
CA TYR A 85 -4.85 -13.62 0.76
C TYR A 85 -4.14 -14.38 -0.36
N VAL A 86 -3.54 -13.63 -1.28
CA VAL A 86 -2.58 -14.15 -2.25
C VAL A 86 -1.20 -13.67 -1.82
N ALA A 87 -0.27 -14.61 -1.66
CA ALA A 87 1.11 -14.32 -1.29
C ALA A 87 2.05 -14.72 -2.42
N GLU A 88 3.00 -13.85 -2.72
CA GLU A 88 4.05 -14.04 -3.72
C GLU A 88 5.40 -13.83 -3.02
N THR A 89 6.38 -14.70 -3.27
CA THR A 89 7.72 -14.55 -2.70
C THR A 89 8.47 -13.42 -3.39
N ILE A 90 9.03 -12.50 -2.61
CA ILE A 90 9.95 -11.48 -3.12
C ILE A 90 11.34 -12.14 -3.25
N GLY A 91 11.86 -12.16 -4.47
CA GLY A 91 13.15 -12.78 -4.81
C GLY A 91 14.38 -12.01 -4.34
#